data_AF-A0A1A9R1R5-F1
#
_entry.id   AF-A0A1A9R1R5-F1
#
_cell.length_a   1.000
_cell.length_b   1.000
_cell.length_c   1.000
_cell.angle_alpha   90.00
_cell.angle_beta   90.00
_cell.angle_gamma   90.00
#
_symmetry.space_group_name_H-M   'P 1'
#
loop_
_entity.id
_entity.type
_entity.pdbx_description
1 polymer ?
#
loop_
_entity_poly.entity_id
_entity_poly.type
_entity_poly.pdbx_seq_one_letter_code
_entity_poly.pdbx_strand_id
1 'polypeptide(L)'
;MMERYPDIEIYLASVSLDALNEWLKSALIAPPLSPAGKGQWKTRGQYQGDCVPVLLVDKAADGFASLWFDSSHTPWMTDQECAQQAAEALQTEVRCSLGGWHPGDDPDRFWQVLPGGKEGAIEWPDSGR
;
A
#
# COMPACT_ATOMS: atom_id res chain seq x y z
N MET A 1 12.47 19.69 6.09
CA MET A 1 13.10 18.41 5.72
C MET A 1 11.92 17.46 5.55
N MET A 2 11.61 16.99 4.34
CA MET A 2 10.55 15.99 4.19
C MET A 2 11.13 14.68 4.73
N GLU A 3 10.56 14.16 5.81
CA GLU A 3 10.98 12.89 6.40
C GLU A 3 10.32 11.75 5.63
N ARG A 4 11.15 10.80 5.21
CA ARG A 4 10.75 9.58 4.52
C ARG A 4 10.32 8.55 5.55
N TYR A 5 9.21 7.88 5.29
CA TYR A 5 8.68 6.91 6.24
C TYR A 5 9.59 5.68 6.34
N PRO A 6 9.71 5.09 7.54
CA PRO A 6 10.52 3.89 7.76
C PRO A 6 9.96 2.65 7.07
N ASP A 7 8.66 2.66 6.80
CA ASP A 7 7.89 1.66 6.09
C ASP A 7 6.66 2.33 5.45
N ILE A 8 6.03 1.64 4.50
CA ILE A 8 4.83 2.14 3.81
C ILE A 8 3.74 1.08 3.84
N GLU A 9 2.51 1.46 4.18
CA GLU A 9 1.34 0.59 4.13
C GLU A 9 0.20 1.25 3.35
N ILE A 10 -0.30 0.53 2.34
CA ILE A 10 -1.48 0.93 1.56
C ILE A 10 -2.50 -0.21 1.49
N TYR A 11 -3.76 0.15 1.40
CA TYR A 11 -4.90 -0.76 1.34
C TYR A 11 -5.53 -0.71 -0.04
N LEU A 12 -5.62 -1.85 -0.73
CA LEU A 12 -6.07 -1.97 -2.11
C LEU A 12 -7.48 -2.60 -2.15
N ALA A 13 -8.47 -1.92 -2.73
CA ALA A 13 -9.87 -2.41 -2.74
C ALA A 13 -10.06 -3.69 -3.56
N SER A 14 -9.53 -3.72 -4.78
CA SER A 14 -9.54 -4.92 -5.60
C SER A 14 -8.44 -4.83 -6.64
N VAL A 15 -7.48 -5.75 -6.58
CA VAL A 15 -6.36 -5.81 -7.52
C VAL A 15 -6.11 -7.25 -7.90
N SER A 16 -5.87 -7.51 -9.19
CA SER A 16 -5.40 -8.82 -9.63
C SER A 16 -3.92 -8.99 -9.28
N LEU A 17 -3.52 -10.20 -8.87
CA LEU A 17 -2.12 -10.48 -8.56
C LEU A 17 -1.20 -10.21 -9.77
N ASP A 18 -1.66 -10.46 -11.00
CA ASP A 18 -0.90 -10.12 -12.21
C ASP A 18 -0.63 -8.61 -12.35
N ALA A 19 -1.66 -7.76 -12.20
CA ALA A 19 -1.47 -6.31 -12.28
C ALA A 19 -0.55 -5.81 -11.15
N LEU A 20 -0.74 -6.34 -9.94
CA LEU A 20 0.09 -6.01 -8.79
C LEU A 20 1.56 -6.42 -9.02
N ASN A 21 1.81 -7.61 -9.55
CA ASN A 21 3.15 -8.11 -9.85
C ASN A 21 3.85 -7.25 -10.91
N GLU A 22 3.15 -6.88 -11.99
CA GLU A 22 3.73 -6.01 -13.02
C GLU A 22 4.04 -4.61 -12.48
N TRP A 23 3.16 -4.05 -11.63
CA TRP A 23 3.43 -2.78 -10.97
C TRP A 23 4.63 -2.86 -10.01
N LEU A 24 4.70 -3.86 -9.14
CA LEU A 24 5.82 -4.07 -8.22
C LEU A 24 7.15 -4.29 -8.96
N LYS A 25 7.12 -5.00 -10.08
CA LYS A 25 8.27 -5.18 -10.96
C LYS A 25 8.74 -3.84 -11.55
N SER A 26 7.80 -2.98 -11.96
CA SER A 26 8.13 -1.65 -12.49
C SER A 26 8.65 -0.70 -11.42
N ALA A 27 8.04 -0.71 -10.22
CA ALA A 27 8.37 0.23 -9.15
C ALA A 27 9.62 -0.16 -8.36
N LEU A 28 9.82 -1.47 -8.16
CA LEU A 28 10.82 -2.02 -7.24
C LEU A 28 11.63 -3.18 -7.84
N ILE A 29 11.65 -3.41 -9.16
CA ILE A 29 12.40 -4.55 -9.75
C ILE A 29 12.09 -5.87 -9.01
N ALA A 30 10.85 -6.03 -8.55
CA ALA A 30 10.47 -7.13 -7.69
C ALA A 30 10.14 -8.38 -8.52
N PRO A 31 10.56 -9.58 -8.07
CA PRO A 31 9.99 -10.81 -8.60
C PRO A 31 8.50 -10.92 -8.20
N PRO A 32 7.72 -11.77 -8.89
CA PRO A 32 6.32 -11.99 -8.54
C PRO A 32 6.13 -12.42 -7.09
N LEU A 33 5.03 -11.96 -6.50
CA LEU A 33 4.56 -12.35 -5.18
C LEU A 33 4.41 -13.88 -5.09
N SER A 34 4.99 -14.44 -4.02
CA SER A 34 4.93 -15.87 -3.72
C SER A 34 4.13 -16.10 -2.44
N PRO A 35 3.33 -17.18 -2.35
CA PRO A 35 2.54 -17.47 -1.16
C PRO A 35 3.44 -17.66 0.07
N ALA A 36 3.06 -17.02 1.18
CA ALA A 36 3.81 -17.02 2.44
C ALA A 36 2.97 -17.49 3.64
N GLY A 37 1.71 -17.84 3.41
CA GLY A 37 0.76 -18.26 4.44
C GLY A 37 -0.68 -18.18 3.91
N LYS A 38 -1.66 -18.50 4.76
CA LYS A 38 -3.07 -18.36 4.39
C LYS A 38 -3.40 -16.89 4.17
N GLY A 39 -3.74 -16.52 2.93
CA GLY A 39 -4.06 -15.14 2.56
C GLY A 39 -2.87 -14.19 2.65
N GLN A 40 -1.63 -14.70 2.56
CA GLN A 40 -0.43 -13.88 2.60
C GLN A 40 0.50 -14.22 1.44
N TRP A 41 1.09 -13.19 0.84
CA TRP A 41 2.10 -13.31 -0.21
C TRP A 41 3.27 -12.38 0.09
N LYS A 42 4.47 -12.78 -0.29
CA LYS A 42 5.67 -12.00 -0.08
C LYS A 42 6.50 -11.92 -1.35
N THR A 43 7.23 -10.83 -1.48
CA THR A 43 8.33 -10.69 -2.44
C THR A 43 9.43 -9.81 -1.84
N ARG A 44 10.57 -9.72 -2.52
CA ARG A 44 11.65 -8.81 -2.17
C ARG A 44 12.04 -8.03 -3.41
N GLY A 45 11.61 -6.78 -3.46
CA GLY A 45 12.03 -5.81 -4.45
C GLY A 45 13.41 -5.23 -4.15
N GLN A 46 13.89 -4.43 -5.08
CA GLN A 46 15.09 -3.62 -5.01
C GLN A 46 14.81 -2.21 -5.55
N TYR A 47 15.26 -1.20 -4.84
CA TYR A 47 15.23 0.18 -5.29
C TYR A 47 16.56 0.85 -4.98
N GLN A 48 17.19 1.45 -6.00
CA GLN A 48 18.53 2.05 -5.91
C GLN A 48 19.63 1.14 -5.30
N GLY A 49 19.46 -0.19 -5.38
CA GLY A 49 20.41 -1.18 -4.85
C GLY A 49 20.06 -1.70 -3.45
N ASP A 50 19.09 -1.10 -2.77
CA ASP A 50 18.60 -1.54 -1.46
C ASP A 50 17.45 -2.53 -1.60
N CYS A 51 17.40 -3.51 -0.69
CA CYS A 51 16.31 -4.49 -0.63
C CYS A 51 15.06 -3.86 -0.01
N VAL A 52 13.90 -4.14 -0.61
CA VAL A 52 12.57 -3.74 -0.14
C VAL A 52 11.73 -5.00 0.07
N PRO A 53 11.60 -5.51 1.30
CA PRO A 53 10.66 -6.58 1.61
C PRO A 53 9.23 -6.09 1.41
N VAL A 54 8.42 -6.92 0.75
CA VAL A 54 7.00 -6.63 0.48
C VAL A 54 6.15 -7.76 1.03
N LEU A 55 5.08 -7.41 1.75
CA LEU A 55 4.05 -8.32 2.25
C LEU A 55 2.69 -7.86 1.74
N LEU A 56 1.96 -8.75 1.08
CA LEU A 56 0.55 -8.60 0.77
C LEU A 56 -0.26 -9.48 1.72
N VAL A 57 -1.27 -8.92 2.37
CA VAL A 57 -2.25 -9.62 3.19
C VAL A 57 -3.64 -9.42 2.57
N ASP A 58 -4.23 -10.49 2.04
CA ASP A 58 -5.60 -10.46 1.52
C ASP A 58 -6.60 -10.35 2.68
N LYS A 59 -7.71 -9.62 2.44
CA LYS A 59 -8.77 -9.38 3.43
C LYS A 59 -8.23 -8.80 4.74
N ALA A 60 -7.31 -7.84 4.64
CA ALA A 60 -6.83 -7.08 5.80
C ALA A 60 -7.95 -6.21 6.40
N ALA A 61 -8.88 -5.75 5.55
CA ALA A 61 -10.12 -5.09 5.94
C ALA A 61 -11.25 -5.48 4.97
N ASP A 62 -12.49 -5.09 5.27
CA ASP A 62 -13.66 -5.45 4.46
C ASP A 62 -13.52 -4.91 3.03
N GLY A 63 -13.30 -5.84 2.08
CA GLY A 63 -13.05 -5.50 0.68
C GLY A 63 -11.69 -4.88 0.40
N PHE A 64 -10.68 -5.01 1.27
CA PHE A 64 -9.33 -4.48 1.03
C PHE A 64 -8.22 -5.48 1.40
N ALA A 65 -7.15 -5.49 0.60
CA ALA A 65 -5.89 -6.14 0.91
C ALA A 65 -4.86 -5.10 1.41
N SER A 66 -4.08 -5.42 2.44
CA SER A 66 -2.95 -4.57 2.88
C SER A 66 -1.71 -4.94 2.08
N LEU A 67 -1.03 -3.94 1.52
CA LEU A 67 0.28 -4.06 0.91
C LEU A 67 1.26 -3.23 1.72
N TRP A 68 2.23 -3.91 2.32
CA TRP A 68 3.22 -3.34 3.21
C TRP A 68 4.63 -3.47 2.65
N PHE A 69 5.38 -2.38 2.71
CA PHE A 69 6.78 -2.27 2.31
C PHE A 69 7.62 -1.99 3.57
N ASP A 70 8.31 -3.01 4.06
CA ASP A 70 9.12 -2.95 5.29
C ASP A 70 10.52 -2.37 5.00
N SER A 71 10.57 -1.13 4.50
CA SER A 71 11.81 -0.42 4.19
C SER A 71 11.57 1.07 3.97
N SER A 72 12.51 1.89 4.42
CA SER A 72 12.59 3.29 4.03
C SER A 72 13.14 3.47 2.62
N HIS A 73 13.75 2.45 2.01
CA HIS A 73 14.36 2.54 0.68
C HIS A 73 13.34 2.30 -0.44
N THR A 74 12.17 2.92 -0.38
CA THR A 74 11.13 2.87 -1.41
C THR A 74 11.23 4.07 -2.37
N PRO A 75 10.57 4.06 -3.54
CA PRO A 75 10.51 5.22 -4.42
C PRO A 75 9.66 6.37 -3.84
N TRP A 76 8.81 6.08 -2.84
CA TRP A 76 7.87 7.02 -2.24
C TRP A 76 8.40 7.56 -0.90
N MET A 77 8.03 8.78 -0.52
CA MET A 77 8.40 9.33 0.79
C MET A 77 7.35 9.02 1.85
N THR A 78 6.08 8.90 1.46
CA THR A 78 4.93 8.66 2.35
C THR A 78 3.97 7.63 1.80
N ASP A 79 3.05 7.14 2.65
CA ASP A 79 1.97 6.26 2.22
C ASP A 79 1.08 6.90 1.15
N GLN A 80 0.84 8.21 1.26
CA GLN A 80 0.02 8.95 0.30
C GLN A 80 0.65 8.97 -1.10
N GLU A 81 1.96 9.20 -1.21
CA GLU A 81 2.63 9.15 -2.51
C GLU A 81 2.58 7.75 -3.13
N CYS A 82 2.73 6.71 -2.31
CA CYS A 82 2.57 5.33 -2.76
C CYS A 82 1.14 5.05 -3.21
N ALA A 83 0.15 5.49 -2.43
CA ALA A 83 -1.27 5.30 -2.72
C ALA A 83 -1.70 6.01 -4.02
N GLN A 84 -1.22 7.23 -4.26
CA GLN A 84 -1.44 7.96 -5.51
C GLN A 84 -0.90 7.20 -6.72
N GLN A 85 0.36 6.75 -6.66
CA GLN A 85 0.94 6.00 -7.76
C GLN A 85 0.26 4.64 -7.96
N ALA A 86 -0.07 3.94 -6.88
CA ALA A 86 -0.75 2.65 -6.92
C ALA A 86 -2.16 2.78 -7.49
N ALA A 87 -2.95 3.77 -7.06
CA ALA A 87 -4.31 4.00 -7.54
C ALA A 87 -4.35 4.27 -9.04
N GLU A 88 -3.42 5.08 -9.55
CA GLU A 88 -3.30 5.35 -10.99
C GLU A 88 -2.77 4.14 -11.76
N ALA A 89 -1.76 3.43 -11.26
CA ALA A 89 -1.20 2.29 -11.99
C ALA A 89 -2.13 1.08 -12.02
N LEU A 90 -2.82 0.81 -10.91
CA LEU A 90 -3.69 -0.36 -10.72
C LEU A 90 -5.16 -0.07 -11.06
N GLN A 91 -5.50 1.20 -11.33
CA GLN A 91 -6.86 1.65 -11.65
C GLN A 91 -7.89 1.19 -10.61
N THR A 92 -7.52 1.28 -9.33
CA THR A 92 -8.33 0.81 -8.19
C THR A 92 -8.30 1.84 -7.06
N GLU A 93 -9.27 1.75 -6.17
CA GLU A 93 -9.25 2.55 -4.95
C GLU A 93 -8.13 2.08 -4.02
N VAL A 94 -7.36 3.04 -3.53
CA VAL A 94 -6.30 2.82 -2.56
C VAL A 94 -6.54 3.70 -1.35
N ARG A 95 -6.30 3.16 -0.15
CA ARG A 95 -6.37 3.92 1.10
C ARG A 95 -5.05 3.83 1.84
N CYS A 96 -4.74 4.83 2.63
CA CYS A 96 -3.57 4.84 3.51
C CYS A 96 -3.86 5.65 4.76
N SER A 97 -3.01 5.50 5.78
CA SER A 97 -3.09 6.33 6.98
C SER A 97 -2.85 7.81 6.63
N LEU A 98 -3.43 8.73 7.40
CA LEU A 98 -3.24 10.18 7.23
C LEU A 98 -1.81 10.66 7.57
N GLY A 99 -0.97 9.76 8.09
CA GLY A 99 0.42 9.98 8.43
C GLY A 99 0.97 8.78 9.20
N GLY A 100 2.21 8.90 9.69
CA GLY A 100 2.76 7.93 10.63
C GLY A 100 1.85 7.82 11.87
N TRP A 101 1.52 6.59 12.27
CA TRP A 101 0.61 6.35 13.40
C TRP A 101 1.24 6.84 14.72
N HIS A 102 0.51 7.66 15.46
CA HIS A 102 0.85 8.03 16.84
C HIS A 102 -0.23 7.58 17.83
N PRO A 103 0.15 7.24 19.07
CA PRO A 103 -0.83 6.96 20.12
C PRO A 103 -1.71 8.21 20.37
N GLY A 104 -2.98 8.10 20.01
CA GLY A 104 -3.98 9.19 20.08
C GLY A 104 -4.56 9.61 18.72
N ASP A 105 -4.01 9.11 17.62
CA ASP A 105 -4.64 9.25 16.30
C ASP A 105 -5.96 8.47 16.23
N ASP A 106 -6.89 9.02 15.45
CA ASP A 106 -8.19 8.42 15.21
C ASP A 106 -8.02 7.21 14.27
N PRO A 107 -8.20 5.97 14.77
CA PRO A 107 -7.83 4.76 14.03
C PRO A 107 -8.71 4.53 12.80
N ASP A 108 -9.87 5.19 12.73
CA ASP A 108 -10.83 5.06 11.65
C ASP A 108 -10.62 6.12 10.56
N ARG A 109 -9.70 7.08 10.73
CA ARG A 109 -9.46 8.11 9.71
C ARG A 109 -8.37 7.72 8.72
N PHE A 110 -8.76 7.62 7.45
CA PHE A 110 -7.87 7.25 6.34
C PHE A 110 -7.87 8.32 5.26
N TRP A 111 -6.81 8.32 4.46
CA TRP A 111 -6.76 9.03 3.19
C TRP A 111 -7.18 8.09 2.07
N GLN A 112 -8.25 8.44 1.36
CA GLN A 112 -8.72 7.71 0.18
C GLN A 112 -8.12 8.34 -1.07
N VAL A 113 -7.63 7.48 -1.98
CA VAL A 113 -7.14 7.86 -3.30
C VAL A 113 -7.84 7.02 -4.36
N LEU A 114 -8.45 7.70 -5.33
CA LEU A 114 -9.14 7.10 -6.46
C LEU A 114 -8.33 7.29 -7.75
N PRO A 115 -8.50 6.41 -8.75
CA PRO A 115 -7.90 6.61 -10.06
C PRO A 115 -8.36 7.94 -10.69
N GLY A 116 -7.47 8.58 -11.45
CA GLY A 116 -7.72 9.91 -12.02
C GLY A 116 -7.53 11.08 -11.04
N GLY A 117 -6.84 10.86 -9.92
CA GLY A 117 -6.32 11.93 -9.04
C GLY A 117 -7.32 12.55 -8.08
N LYS A 118 -8.46 11.89 -7.83
CA LYS A 118 -9.39 12.31 -6.75
C LYS A 118 -8.93 11.70 -5.45
N GLU A 119 -8.75 12.52 -4.43
CA GLU A 119 -8.30 12.07 -3.11
C GLU A 119 -8.88 12.93 -1.98
N GLY A 120 -9.00 12.35 -0.80
CA GLY A 120 -9.54 13.04 0.38
C GLY A 120 -9.59 12.19 1.64
N ALA A 121 -9.73 12.85 2.78
CA ALA A 121 -9.89 12.16 4.06
C ALA A 121 -11.28 11.53 4.16
N ILE A 122 -11.32 10.29 4.62
CA ILE A 122 -12.55 9.54 4.92
C ILE A 122 -12.47 8.97 6.34
N GLU A 123 -13.63 8.71 6.92
CA GLU A 123 -13.73 7.71 7.98
C GLU A 123 -13.91 6.35 7.30
N TRP A 124 -13.12 5.36 7.69
CA TRP A 124 -13.28 4.00 7.22
C TRP A 124 -14.72 3.59 7.53
N PRO A 125 -15.51 3.19 6.52
CA PRO A 125 -16.88 2.83 6.78
C PRO A 125 -16.88 1.64 7.73
N ASP A 126 -17.42 1.85 8.93
CA ASP A 126 -17.62 0.81 9.92
C ASP A 126 -18.25 -0.39 9.20
N SER A 127 -17.57 -1.55 9.24
CA SER A 127 -18.07 -2.78 8.62
C SER A 127 -19.33 -3.32 9.32
N GLY A 128 -19.91 -2.57 10.26
CA GLY A 128 -21.17 -2.83 10.91
C GLY A 128 -22.38 -2.69 9.99
N ARG A 129 -22.64 -3.72 9.17
CA ARG A 129 -23.98 -4.30 9.08
C ARG A 129 -24.05 -5.73 8.54
#